data_AF-S8BZC2-F1
#
_entry.id   AF-S8BZC2-F1
#
_cell.length_a   1.000
_cell.length_b   1.000
_cell.length_c   1.000
_cell.angle_alpha   90.00
_cell.angle_beta   90.00
_cell.angle_gamma   90.00
#
_symmetry.space_group_name_H-M   'P 1'
#
loop_
_entity.id
_entity.type
_entity.pdbx_description
1 polymer ?
#
loop_
_entity_poly.entity_id
_entity_poly.type
_entity_poly.pdbx_seq_one_letter_code
_entity_poly.pdbx_strand_id
1 'polypeptide(L)'
;GIYIGEGNVIHFTAGGGQGGSSSSLSKSSSNPCPSCGHRPSNNGLKSSCLACFLNSGTLLRYRYGVSDAYLSSEGPGGHCTCTKSYPPETVVRRAIFFLENGYPDYDLVNNNCEDFALYCKKG
;
A
#
# COMPACT_ATOMS: atom_id res chain seq x y z
N GLY A 1 0.44 -1.45 1.14
CA GLY A 1 -0.02 -0.06 1.35
C GLY A 1 0.27 0.39 2.78
N ILE A 2 0.29 1.69 3.02
CA ILE A 2 0.48 2.31 4.34
C ILE A 2 -0.84 2.93 4.80
N TYR A 3 -1.36 2.47 5.94
CA TYR A 3 -2.52 3.09 6.60
C TYR A 3 -2.10 4.41 7.23
N ILE A 4 -2.81 5.49 6.89
CA ILE A 4 -2.48 6.86 7.31
C ILE A 4 -3.50 7.45 8.29
N GLY A 5 -4.48 6.67 8.74
CA GLY A 5 -5.56 7.11 9.61
C GLY A 5 -6.88 7.34 8.89
N GLU A 6 -7.96 7.49 9.66
CA GLU A 6 -9.31 7.83 9.15
C GLU A 6 -9.82 6.92 8.02
N GLY A 7 -9.46 5.63 8.05
CA GLY A 7 -9.85 4.70 7.00
C GLY A 7 -9.11 4.88 5.67
N ASN A 8 -8.04 5.67 5.61
CA ASN A 8 -7.28 5.94 4.39
C ASN A 8 -5.96 5.15 4.30
N VAL A 9 -5.61 4.75 3.09
CA VAL A 9 -4.40 3.99 2.75
C VAL A 9 -3.72 4.63 1.54
N ILE A 10 -2.40 4.84 1.64
CA ILE A 10 -1.55 5.14 0.49
C ILE A 10 -0.99 3.84 -0.06
N HIS A 11 -1.17 3.58 -1.34
CA HIS A 11 -0.71 2.36 -1.98
C HIS A 11 -0.29 2.58 -3.42
N PHE A 12 0.54 1.67 -3.93
CA PHE A 12 0.90 1.64 -5.34
C PHE A 12 -0.28 1.15 -6.18
N THR A 13 -0.46 1.77 -7.34
CA THR A 13 -1.33 1.35 -8.42
C THR A 13 -0.42 0.95 -9.56
N ALA A 14 -0.33 -0.34 -9.88
CA ALA A 14 0.41 -0.79 -11.04
C ALA A 14 -0.04 0.04 -12.25
N GLY A 15 0.91 0.74 -12.89
CA GLY A 15 0.63 1.42 -14.15
C GLY A 15 0.00 0.42 -15.12
N GLY A 16 -1.03 0.83 -15.85
CA GLY A 16 -1.85 -0.04 -16.69
C GLY A 16 -1.07 -0.72 -17.82
N GLY A 17 -0.27 -1.73 -17.49
CA GLY A 17 0.27 -2.73 -18.40
C GLY A 17 -0.70 -3.90 -18.44
N GLN A 18 -1.27 -4.14 -19.62
CA GLN A 18 -2.11 -5.28 -19.94
C GLN A 18 -1.44 -6.60 -19.50
N GLY A 19 -2.18 -7.44 -18.77
CA GLY A 19 -1.66 -8.75 -18.36
C GLY A 19 -2.58 -9.48 -17.38
N GLY A 20 -3.88 -9.54 -17.68
CA GLY A 20 -4.85 -10.28 -16.88
C GLY A 20 -6.26 -9.99 -17.33
N SER A 21 -6.65 -10.50 -18.49
CA SER A 21 -8.06 -10.53 -18.90
C SER A 21 -8.85 -11.44 -17.96
N SER A 22 -9.35 -10.86 -16.88
CA SER A 22 -10.63 -11.28 -16.32
C SER A 22 -11.59 -10.11 -16.51
N SER A 23 -12.41 -10.26 -17.54
CA SER A 23 -13.62 -9.49 -17.74
C SER A 23 -14.42 -9.42 -16.44
N SER A 24 -14.38 -8.27 -15.79
CA SER A 24 -15.57 -7.71 -15.17
C SER A 24 -15.57 -6.22 -15.45
N LEU A 25 -16.15 -5.90 -16.61
CA LEU A 25 -17.02 -4.75 -16.74
C LEU A 25 -17.93 -4.69 -15.50
N SER A 26 -17.49 -4.00 -14.45
CA SER A 26 -18.42 -3.39 -13.51
C SER A 26 -18.69 -1.98 -14.03
N LYS A 27 -19.54 -1.89 -15.06
CA LYS A 27 -20.42 -0.72 -15.17
C LYS A 27 -21.36 -0.77 -13.96
N SER A 28 -21.01 -0.08 -12.87
CA SER A 28 -21.91 0.60 -11.91
C SER A 28 -21.10 0.94 -10.66
N SER A 29 -20.94 2.19 -10.23
CA SER A 29 -21.79 3.36 -10.38
C SER A 29 -21.14 4.47 -11.19
N SER A 30 -21.94 5.24 -11.89
CA SER A 30 -21.64 6.58 -12.42
C SER A 30 -21.21 7.61 -11.37
N ASN A 31 -20.90 7.16 -10.15
CA ASN A 31 -20.57 8.00 -9.01
C ASN A 31 -19.22 7.51 -8.43
N PRO A 32 -18.24 8.41 -8.29
CA PRO A 32 -17.01 8.10 -7.57
C PRO A 32 -17.33 7.70 -6.13
N CYS A 33 -16.48 6.86 -5.53
CA CYS A 33 -16.61 6.54 -4.10
C CYS A 33 -16.73 7.86 -3.30
N PRO A 34 -17.78 8.05 -2.49
CA PRO A 34 -18.03 9.33 -1.82
C PRO A 34 -16.89 9.73 -0.88
N SER A 35 -16.14 8.76 -0.34
CA SER A 35 -14.97 9.00 0.51
C SER A 35 -13.69 9.28 -0.28
N CYS A 36 -13.52 8.69 -1.46
CA CYS A 36 -12.30 8.84 -2.27
C CYS A 36 -12.40 9.99 -3.27
N GLY A 37 -13.60 10.30 -3.76
CA GLY A 37 -13.82 11.16 -4.91
C GLY A 37 -13.05 10.69 -6.15
N HIS A 38 -12.69 11.65 -7.01
CA HIS A 38 -11.77 11.43 -8.12
C HIS A 38 -10.35 11.85 -7.70
N ARG A 39 -9.61 10.93 -7.06
CA ARG A 39 -8.20 11.12 -6.71
C ARG A 39 -7.31 10.46 -7.76
N PRO A 40 -6.63 11.23 -8.64
CA PRO A 40 -5.69 10.65 -9.59
C PRO A 40 -4.49 10.05 -8.84
N SER A 41 -3.87 9.03 -9.43
CA SER A 41 -2.58 8.54 -8.96
C SER A 41 -1.49 9.56 -9.27
N ASN A 42 -0.59 9.79 -8.32
CA ASN A 42 0.62 10.58 -8.53
C ASN A 42 1.83 9.65 -8.48
N ASN A 43 2.61 9.60 -9.55
CA ASN A 43 3.80 8.74 -9.70
C ASN A 43 3.55 7.27 -9.29
N GLY A 44 2.43 6.69 -9.73
CA GLY A 44 2.07 5.30 -9.41
C GLY A 44 1.54 5.09 -7.99
N LEU A 45 1.50 6.11 -7.14
CA LEU A 45 0.88 6.06 -5.80
C LEU A 45 -0.51 6.69 -5.81
N LYS A 46 -1.40 6.16 -4.97
CA LYS A 46 -2.76 6.64 -4.78
C LYS A 46 -3.14 6.58 -3.30
N SER A 47 -3.93 7.56 -2.85
CA SER A 47 -4.66 7.49 -1.58
C SER A 47 -6.10 7.03 -1.82
N SER A 48 -6.56 6.04 -1.06
CA SER A 48 -7.92 5.51 -1.13
C SER A 48 -8.45 5.10 0.25
N CYS A 49 -9.77 5.00 0.39
CA CYS A 49 -10.37 4.41 1.59
C CYS A 49 -10.11 2.90 1.64
N LEU A 50 -10.17 2.31 2.83
CA LEU A 50 -9.93 0.87 3.05
C LEU A 50 -10.83 -0.02 2.18
N ALA A 51 -12.09 0.35 1.95
CA ALA A 51 -13.00 -0.41 1.11
C ALA A 51 -12.53 -0.46 -0.36
N CYS A 52 -12.11 0.68 -0.92
CA CYS A 52 -11.55 0.73 -2.27
C CYS A 52 -10.20 0.03 -2.37
N PHE A 53 -9.35 0.14 -1.33
CA PHE A 53 -8.07 -0.56 -1.28
C PHE A 53 -8.25 -2.09 -1.24
N LEU A 54 -9.23 -2.57 -0.48
CA LEU A 54 -9.52 -3.99 -0.34
C LEU A 54 -10.02 -4.63 -1.63
N ASN A 55 -10.89 -3.93 -2.37
CA ASN A 55 -11.55 -4.46 -3.57
C ASN A 55 -12.14 -5.87 -3.35
N SER A 56 -12.85 -6.07 -2.24
CA SER A 56 -13.41 -7.36 -1.79
C SER A 56 -12.39 -8.42 -1.33
N GLY A 57 -11.11 -8.08 -1.23
CA GLY A 57 -10.07 -8.92 -0.65
C GLY A 57 -10.04 -8.90 0.88
N THR A 58 -9.01 -9.53 1.45
CA THR A 58 -8.75 -9.55 2.91
C THR A 58 -7.57 -8.66 3.26
N LEU A 59 -7.65 -7.95 4.39
CA LEU A 59 -6.52 -7.19 4.92
C LEU A 59 -5.59 -8.10 5.70
N LEU A 60 -4.32 -8.09 5.32
CA LEU A 60 -3.23 -8.68 6.09
C LEU A 60 -2.32 -7.56 6.59
N ARG A 61 -1.94 -7.64 7.87
CA ARG A 61 -1.05 -6.66 8.49
C ARG A 61 0.34 -7.25 8.66
N TYR A 62 1.32 -6.64 8.00
CA TYR A 62 2.72 -6.95 8.22
C TYR A 62 3.19 -6.47 9.60
N ARG A 63 3.81 -7.36 10.39
CA ARG A 63 4.25 -7.07 11.76
C ARG A 63 5.75 -6.79 11.80
N TYR A 64 6.15 -5.73 12.49
CA TYR A 64 7.55 -5.32 12.63
C TYR A 64 7.98 -5.43 14.09
N GLY A 65 9.25 -5.72 14.32
CA GLY A 65 9.82 -5.83 15.67
C GLY A 65 9.26 -7.01 16.47
N VAL A 66 8.88 -8.10 15.80
CA VAL A 66 8.46 -9.32 16.50
C VAL A 66 9.67 -10.05 17.11
N SER A 67 9.45 -10.90 18.11
CA SER A 67 10.50 -11.76 18.67
C SER A 67 10.89 -12.89 17.71
N ASP A 68 12.09 -13.44 17.81
CA ASP A 68 12.53 -14.59 17.00
C ASP A 68 11.63 -15.83 17.16
N ALA A 69 11.11 -16.08 18.37
CA ALA A 69 10.15 -17.15 18.61
C ALA A 69 8.85 -16.97 17.81
N TYR A 70 8.35 -15.73 17.75
CA TYR A 70 7.17 -15.38 16.95
C TYR A 70 7.46 -15.56 15.46
N LEU A 71 8.59 -15.03 14.97
CA LEU A 71 8.99 -15.19 13.57
C LEU A 71 9.12 -16.67 13.18
N SER A 72 9.70 -17.50 14.07
CA SER A 72 9.84 -18.94 13.85
C SER A 72 8.50 -19.66 13.81
N SER A 73 7.50 -19.19 14.58
CA SER A 73 6.16 -19.79 14.62
C SER A 73 5.29 -19.49 13.40
N GLU A 74 5.54 -18.39 12.69
CA GLU A 74 4.78 -18.00 11.48
C GLU A 74 5.18 -18.81 10.24
N GLY A 75 6.39 -19.40 10.25
CA GLY A 75 6.91 -20.20 9.15
C GLY A 75 7.44 -19.39 7.94
N PRO A 76 7.96 -20.08 6.91
CA PRO A 76 8.48 -19.44 5.70
C PRO A 76 7.40 -18.63 4.97
N GLY A 77 7.71 -17.39 4.62
CA GLY A 77 6.75 -16.49 3.93
C GLY A 77 5.79 -15.74 4.86
N GLY A 78 5.98 -15.80 6.18
CA GLY A 78 5.17 -15.07 7.14
C GLY A 78 5.18 -13.54 6.94
N HIS A 79 4.08 -12.88 7.31
CA HIS A 79 3.93 -11.42 7.21
C HIS A 79 4.54 -10.70 8.43
N CYS A 80 5.78 -11.01 8.78
CA CYS A 80 6.45 -10.37 9.90
C CYS A 80 7.98 -10.33 9.79
N THR A 81 8.60 -9.46 10.60
CA THR A 81 10.07 -9.34 10.71
C THR A 81 10.50 -8.92 12.10
N CYS A 82 11.68 -9.38 12.55
CA CYS A 82 12.32 -8.92 13.78
C CYS A 82 12.83 -7.47 13.67
N THR A 83 13.00 -6.94 12.47
CA THR A 83 13.41 -5.54 12.27
C THR A 83 12.32 -4.59 12.74
N LYS A 84 12.70 -3.60 13.56
CA LYS A 84 11.76 -2.57 14.02
C LYS A 84 11.39 -1.62 12.88
N SER A 85 10.13 -1.18 12.88
CA SER A 85 9.65 -0.08 12.04
C SER A 85 10.04 1.25 12.67
N TYR A 86 10.20 2.29 11.86
CA TYR A 86 10.12 3.68 12.32
C TYR A 86 8.79 3.97 13.04
N PRO A 87 8.75 5.01 13.90
CA PRO A 87 7.53 5.45 14.55
C PRO A 87 6.40 5.74 13.53
N PRO A 88 5.12 5.50 13.88
CA PRO A 88 3.99 5.69 12.98
C PRO A 88 3.98 7.07 12.30
N GLU A 89 4.32 8.13 13.03
CA GLU A 89 4.33 9.50 12.54
C GLU A 89 5.37 9.69 11.42
N THR A 90 6.55 9.08 11.57
CA THR A 90 7.61 9.11 10.55
C THR A 90 7.16 8.34 9.30
N VAL A 91 6.55 7.17 9.48
CA VAL A 91 6.06 6.34 8.37
C VAL A 91 4.98 7.07 7.58
N VAL A 92 4.02 7.69 8.27
CA VAL A 92 2.93 8.45 7.65
C VAL A 92 3.47 9.66 6.91
N ARG A 93 4.38 10.44 7.52
CA ARG A 93 5.01 11.59 6.86
C ARG A 93 5.73 11.20 5.57
N ARG A 94 6.47 10.09 5.59
CA ARG A 94 7.15 9.57 4.39
C ARG A 94 6.16 9.17 3.30
N ALA A 95 5.12 8.42 3.66
CA ALA A 95 4.11 7.98 2.71
C ALA A 95 3.39 9.17 2.04
N ILE A 96 3.06 10.21 2.80
CA ILE A 96 2.47 11.46 2.28
C ILE A 96 3.47 12.18 1.38
N PHE A 97 4.71 12.34 1.83
CA PHE A 97 5.77 12.98 1.04
C PHE A 97 5.92 12.32 -0.34
N PHE A 98 5.91 10.99 -0.41
CA PHE A 98 5.97 10.26 -1.68
C PHE A 98 4.75 10.42 -2.55
N LEU A 99 3.55 10.47 -1.95
CA LEU A 99 2.33 10.72 -2.72
C LEU A 99 2.33 12.13 -3.33
N GLU A 100 2.91 13.12 -2.65
CA GLU A 100 2.93 14.51 -3.12
C GLU A 100 4.06 14.80 -4.11
N ASN A 101 5.28 14.31 -3.81
CA ASN A 101 6.49 14.67 -4.54
C ASN A 101 6.96 13.58 -5.49
N GLY A 102 6.36 12.39 -5.42
CA GLY A 102 6.88 11.22 -6.09
C GLY A 102 8.19 10.73 -5.46
N TYR A 103 8.81 9.75 -6.11
CA TYR A 103 10.07 9.18 -5.68
C TYR A 103 11.09 9.36 -6.80
N PRO A 104 12.14 10.19 -6.62
CA PRO A 104 13.06 10.56 -7.71
C PRO A 104 13.89 9.39 -8.27
N ASP A 105 14.26 8.40 -7.45
CA ASP A 105 15.08 7.24 -7.83
C ASP A 105 14.32 5.89 -7.81
N TYR A 106 12.99 5.88 -7.92
CA TYR A 106 12.21 4.65 -7.85
C TYR A 106 11.93 4.11 -9.23
N ASP A 107 12.27 2.85 -9.44
CA ASP A 107 11.84 2.14 -10.63
C ASP A 107 10.36 1.76 -10.51
N LEU A 108 9.49 2.58 -11.09
CA LEU A 108 8.04 2.35 -11.16
C LEU A 108 7.67 1.07 -11.94
N VAL A 109 8.61 0.48 -12.69
CA VAL A 109 8.41 -0.77 -13.45
C VAL A 109 8.66 -1.99 -12.57
N ASN A 110 9.66 -1.93 -11.68
CA ASN A 110 10.10 -3.08 -10.88
C ASN A 110 9.59 -3.05 -9.43
N ASN A 111 9.24 -1.88 -8.91
CA ASN A 111 8.87 -1.75 -7.51
C ASN A 111 7.35 -1.80 -7.31
N ASN A 112 6.93 -2.45 -6.23
CA ASN A 112 5.53 -2.70 -5.93
C ASN A 112 5.09 -2.11 -4.56
N CYS A 113 3.90 -2.51 -4.09
CA CYS A 113 3.35 -2.06 -2.81
C CYS A 113 4.19 -2.44 -1.58
N GLU A 114 4.95 -3.54 -1.66
CA GLU A 114 5.83 -4.04 -0.61
C GLU A 114 7.07 -3.17 -0.48
N ASP A 115 7.77 -2.90 -1.59
CA ASP A 115 8.94 -2.02 -1.62
C ASP A 115 8.61 -0.63 -1.05
N PHE A 116 7.46 -0.08 -1.44
CA PHE A 116 6.99 1.22 -0.94
C PHE A 116 6.78 1.18 0.57
N ALA A 117 6.15 0.10 1.06
CA ALA A 117 5.91 -0.07 2.48
C ALA A 117 7.21 -0.27 3.24
N LEU A 118 8.16 -1.07 2.73
CA LEU A 118 9.47 -1.31 3.32
C LEU A 118 10.27 -0.02 3.46
N TYR A 119 10.31 0.81 2.40
CA TYR A 119 10.98 2.11 2.45
C TYR A 119 10.36 3.03 3.52
N CYS A 120 9.02 3.16 3.51
CA CYS A 120 8.34 3.99 4.51
C CYS A 120 8.61 3.49 5.95
N LYS A 121 8.73 2.18 6.14
CA LYS A 121 8.87 1.53 7.44
C LYS A 121 10.31 1.44 7.95
N LYS A 122 11.31 1.31 7.07
CA LYS A 122 12.70 1.01 7.44
C LYS A 122 13.74 1.96 6.86
N GLY A 123 13.39 2.75 5.83
CA GLY A 123 14.32 3.65 5.14
C GLY A 123 15.02 2.91 4.03
#